data_AF-A0A7M3BJG4-F1
#
_entry.id   AF-A0A7M3BJG4-F1
#
_cell.length_a   1.000
_cell.length_b   1.000
_cell.length_c   1.000
_cell.angle_alpha   90.00
_cell.angle_beta   90.00
_cell.angle_gamma   90.00
#
_symmetry.space_group_name_H-M   'P 1'
#
loop_
_entity.id
_entity.type
_entity.pdbx_description
1 polymer ?
#
loop_
_entity_poly.entity_id
_entity_poly.type
_entity_poly.pdbx_seq_one_letter_code
_entity_poly.pdbx_strand_id
1 'polypeptide(L)'
;MAMKDGEVFGTTQAGEAVRRFTIRGGGLTANIIGLGAIVQDLRLAGHDAPLVLGYGNFEFYETDTAFFGAVVGRYANRIRDGRFTIAGQRYQTERNFLDKHTLHGGSQGFSHRPWEVSLHGRDFVTLTLHDPDGTMGFPGALDVTCTYRL
;
A
#
# COMPACT_ATOMS: atom_id res chain seq x y z
N MET A 1 -25.17 -2.21 5.53
CA MET A 1 -24.46 -3.49 5.31
C MET A 1 -23.13 -3.12 4.66
N ALA A 2 -21.98 -3.48 5.26
CA ALA A 2 -20.69 -3.26 4.62
C ALA A 2 -20.62 -4.14 3.37
N MET A 3 -20.44 -3.53 2.20
CA MET A 3 -20.24 -4.27 0.95
C MET A 3 -18.75 -4.56 0.87
N LYS A 4 -18.33 -5.82 0.70
CA LYS A 4 -16.93 -6.16 0.44
C LYS A 4 -16.61 -6.25 -1.06
N ASP A 5 -17.57 -5.90 -1.90
CA ASP A 5 -17.53 -6.20 -3.32
C ASP A 5 -16.94 -5.02 -4.10
N GLY A 6 -15.62 -4.86 -3.99
CA GLY A 6 -14.84 -4.06 -4.94
C GLY A 6 -14.83 -4.74 -6.32
N GLU A 7 -14.64 -3.97 -7.39
CA GLU A 7 -14.49 -4.53 -8.73
C GLU A 7 -13.10 -5.15 -8.91
N VAL A 8 -12.98 -6.17 -9.75
CA VAL A 8 -11.66 -6.71 -10.12
C VAL A 8 -10.96 -5.68 -11.01
N PHE A 9 -9.81 -5.19 -10.56
CA PHE A 9 -9.02 -4.20 -11.29
C PHE A 9 -7.87 -4.83 -12.07
N GLY A 10 -7.35 -5.96 -11.59
CA GLY A 10 -6.33 -6.72 -12.29
C GLY A 10 -6.03 -8.04 -11.58
N THR A 11 -5.02 -8.73 -12.11
CA THR A 11 -4.53 -10.00 -11.58
C THR A 11 -3.02 -9.91 -11.45
N THR A 12 -2.47 -10.31 -10.30
CA THR A 12 -1.01 -10.36 -10.09
C THR A 12 -0.35 -11.39 -10.99
N GLN A 13 0.96 -11.31 -11.15
CA GLN A 13 1.76 -12.35 -11.83
C GLN A 13 1.60 -13.74 -11.19
N ALA A 14 1.27 -13.78 -9.89
CA ALA A 14 0.97 -15.01 -9.17
C ALA A 14 -0.46 -15.55 -9.44
N GLY A 15 -1.27 -14.85 -10.22
CA GLY A 15 -2.64 -15.25 -10.57
C GLY A 15 -3.71 -14.79 -9.56
N GLU A 16 -3.37 -13.89 -8.63
CA GLU A 16 -4.30 -13.42 -7.59
C GLU A 16 -5.07 -12.18 -8.06
N ALA A 17 -6.40 -12.20 -7.89
CA ALA A 17 -7.23 -11.06 -8.26
C ALA A 17 -7.04 -9.89 -7.28
N VAL A 18 -6.70 -8.71 -7.79
CA VAL A 18 -6.64 -7.45 -7.04
C VAL A 18 -7.91 -6.63 -7.32
N ARG A 19 -8.55 -6.18 -6.24
CA ARG A 19 -9.79 -5.41 -6.30
C ARG A 19 -9.56 -3.91 -6.09
N ARG A 20 -10.44 -3.11 -6.67
CA ARG A 20 -10.55 -1.65 -6.51
C ARG A 20 -11.87 -1.28 -5.84
N PHE A 21 -11.79 -0.33 -4.92
CA PHE A 21 -12.88 0.10 -4.06
C PHE A 21 -13.08 1.60 -4.24
N THR A 22 -14.29 1.99 -4.66
CA THR A 22 -14.63 3.40 -4.79
C THR A 22 -15.31 3.90 -3.52
N ILE A 23 -14.84 5.05 -3.02
CA ILE A 23 -15.46 5.81 -1.92
C ILE A 23 -15.82 7.21 -2.40
N ARG A 24 -16.91 7.79 -1.86
CA ARG A 24 -17.45 9.09 -2.26
C ARG A 24 -17.95 9.89 -1.06
N GLY A 25 -17.53 11.15 -0.96
CA GLY A 25 -17.91 12.08 0.11
C GLY A 25 -17.54 13.51 -0.27
N GLY A 26 -18.35 14.50 0.12
CA GLY A 26 -18.01 15.92 -0.04
C GLY A 26 -17.70 16.41 -1.46
N GLY A 27 -18.22 15.75 -2.50
CA GLY A 27 -17.89 16.06 -3.90
C GLY A 27 -16.59 15.40 -4.41
N LEU A 28 -15.92 14.61 -3.58
CA LEU A 28 -14.77 13.79 -3.94
C LEU A 28 -15.18 12.35 -4.28
N THR A 29 -14.45 11.74 -5.21
CA THR A 29 -14.48 10.30 -5.48
C THR A 29 -13.05 9.77 -5.47
N ALA A 30 -12.77 8.77 -4.65
CA ALA A 30 -11.46 8.11 -4.60
C ALA A 30 -11.59 6.63 -4.94
N ASN A 31 -10.61 6.10 -5.65
CA ASN A 31 -10.46 4.68 -5.92
C ASN A 31 -9.24 4.14 -5.17
N ILE A 32 -9.45 3.15 -4.32
CA ILE A 32 -8.41 2.49 -3.53
C ILE A 32 -8.23 1.06 -4.03
N ILE A 33 -7.02 0.63 -4.31
CA ILE A 33 -6.74 -0.77 -4.71
C ILE A 33 -6.18 -1.57 -3.53
N GLY A 34 -6.48 -2.87 -3.51
CA GLY A 34 -6.03 -3.77 -2.44
C GLY A 34 -4.52 -4.01 -2.42
N LEU A 35 -3.83 -3.86 -3.56
CA LEU A 35 -2.37 -3.87 -3.58
C LEU A 35 -1.84 -2.57 -2.94
N GLY A 36 -0.94 -2.68 -1.97
CA GLY A 36 -0.27 -1.53 -1.35
C GLY A 36 -1.18 -0.54 -0.62
N ALA A 37 -2.47 -0.87 -0.44
CA ALA A 37 -3.52 0.05 -0.05
C ALA A 37 -3.48 1.37 -0.87
N ILE A 38 -3.20 1.27 -2.17
CA ILE A 38 -2.87 2.42 -3.02
C ILE A 38 -4.10 3.30 -3.31
N VAL A 39 -3.95 4.62 -3.17
CA VAL A 39 -4.86 5.61 -3.76
C VAL A 39 -4.59 5.70 -5.26
N GLN A 40 -5.42 5.03 -6.07
CA GLN A 40 -5.24 4.89 -7.52
C GLN A 40 -5.77 6.09 -8.30
N ASP A 41 -6.88 6.69 -7.85
CA ASP A 41 -7.50 7.85 -8.46
C ASP A 41 -8.19 8.70 -7.39
N LEU A 42 -8.19 10.02 -7.56
CA LEU A 42 -8.87 10.97 -6.70
C LEU A 42 -9.41 12.11 -7.58
N ARG A 43 -10.72 12.31 -7.55
CA ARG A 43 -11.43 13.29 -8.40
C ARG A 43 -12.27 14.24 -7.56
N LEU A 44 -12.41 15.47 -8.05
CA LEU A 44 -13.28 16.50 -7.49
C LEU A 44 -14.38 16.87 -8.49
N ALA A 45 -15.62 16.94 -8.04
CA ALA A 45 -16.74 17.37 -8.88
C ALA A 45 -16.50 18.76 -9.47
N GLY A 46 -16.70 18.90 -10.78
CA GLY A 46 -16.42 20.14 -11.52
C GLY A 46 -14.94 20.34 -11.90
N HIS A 47 -14.08 19.35 -11.65
CA HIS A 47 -12.69 19.34 -12.09
C HIS A 47 -12.37 18.06 -12.87
N ASP A 48 -11.98 18.20 -14.14
CA ASP A 48 -11.86 17.06 -15.05
C ASP A 48 -10.64 16.18 -14.76
N ALA A 49 -9.52 16.79 -14.36
CA ALA A 49 -8.26 16.08 -14.16
C ALA A 49 -8.21 15.33 -12.81
N PRO A 50 -7.53 14.17 -12.74
CA PRO A 50 -7.20 13.55 -11.46
C PRO A 50 -6.35 14.45 -10.57
N LEU A 51 -6.58 14.40 -9.27
CA LEU A 51 -5.82 15.13 -8.25
C LEU A 51 -4.55 14.39 -7.80
N VAL A 52 -4.34 13.16 -8.27
CA VAL A 52 -3.18 12.32 -7.95
C VAL A 52 -2.59 11.73 -9.23
N LEU A 53 -1.29 11.44 -9.19
CA LEU A 53 -0.62 10.64 -10.21
C LEU A 53 -0.88 9.16 -9.93
N GLY A 54 -1.03 8.38 -11.00
CA GLY A 54 -1.24 6.94 -10.92
C GLY A 54 -1.35 6.33 -12.31
N TYR A 55 -1.53 5.02 -12.34
CA TYR A 55 -1.70 4.24 -13.56
C TYR A 55 -3.17 3.86 -13.79
N GLY A 56 -3.55 3.79 -15.07
CA GLY A 56 -4.85 3.24 -15.49
C GLY A 56 -4.89 1.71 -15.51
N ASN A 57 -3.74 1.06 -15.71
CA ASN A 57 -3.61 -0.39 -15.81
C ASN A 57 -2.92 -0.95 -14.56
N PHE A 58 -3.37 -2.12 -14.10
CA PHE A 58 -2.88 -2.75 -12.89
C PHE A 58 -1.41 -3.18 -12.98
N GLU A 59 -0.94 -3.67 -14.12
CA GLU A 59 0.40 -4.27 -14.25
C GLU A 59 1.53 -3.26 -13.96
N PHE A 60 1.26 -1.96 -14.15
CA PHE A 60 2.21 -0.91 -13.82
C PHE A 60 2.38 -0.71 -12.31
N TYR A 61 1.37 -1.04 -11.49
CA TYR A 61 1.50 -0.98 -10.03
C TYR A 61 2.34 -2.12 -9.47
N GLU A 62 2.26 -3.32 -10.06
CA GLU A 62 3.05 -4.48 -9.60
C GLU A 62 4.56 -4.28 -9.81
N THR A 63 4.93 -3.46 -10.80
CA THR A 63 6.32 -3.12 -11.14
C THR A 63 6.72 -1.70 -10.75
N ASP A 64 5.86 -0.98 -10.01
CA ASP A 64 6.08 0.42 -9.68
C ASP A 64 7.30 0.61 -8.76
N THR A 65 8.08 1.63 -9.07
CA THR A 65 9.23 2.09 -8.28
C THR A 65 9.09 3.54 -7.82
N ALA A 66 8.04 4.24 -8.27
CA ALA A 66 7.72 5.61 -7.88
C ALA A 66 6.87 5.70 -6.61
N PHE A 67 6.27 4.58 -6.17
CA PHE A 67 5.39 4.47 -5.00
C PHE A 67 4.12 5.33 -5.12
N PHE A 68 3.54 5.43 -6.32
CA PHE A 68 2.37 6.28 -6.53
C PHE A 68 1.18 5.83 -5.68
N GLY A 69 0.74 6.71 -4.78
CA GLY A 69 -0.43 6.52 -3.92
C GLY A 69 -0.31 5.43 -2.85
N ALA A 70 0.83 4.72 -2.77
CA ALA A 70 1.00 3.53 -1.93
C ALA A 70 1.24 3.86 -0.46
N VAL A 71 0.76 2.98 0.42
CA VAL A 71 1.20 2.96 1.82
C VAL A 71 2.57 2.32 1.90
N VAL A 72 3.59 3.12 2.24
CA VAL A 72 4.97 2.66 2.41
C VAL A 72 5.24 2.21 3.84
N GLY A 73 5.92 1.07 4.01
CA GLY A 73 6.27 0.54 5.33
C GLY A 73 6.97 -0.82 5.25
N ARG A 74 7.47 -1.36 6.37
CA ARG A 74 7.25 -0.89 7.76
C ARG A 74 7.93 0.43 8.14
N TYR A 75 9.00 0.81 7.45
CA TYR A 75 9.72 2.06 7.72
C TYR A 75 9.75 2.91 6.46
N ALA A 76 9.10 4.07 6.50
CA ALA A 76 9.11 5.01 5.39
C ALA A 76 10.49 5.69 5.27
N ASN A 77 10.95 5.89 4.03
CA ASN A 77 12.26 6.46 3.71
C ASN A 77 13.42 5.53 4.09
N ARG A 78 14.60 6.09 4.39
CA ARG A 78 15.87 5.35 4.41
C ARG A 78 16.31 4.94 5.80
N ILE A 79 16.85 3.72 5.90
CA ILE A 79 17.69 3.27 7.01
C ILE A 79 19.11 3.13 6.49
N ARG A 80 20.03 3.93 7.05
CA ARG A 80 21.45 3.89 6.69
C ARG A 80 22.00 2.48 6.91
N ASP A 81 22.68 1.98 5.89
CA ASP A 81 23.26 0.64 5.80
C ASP A 81 22.28 -0.53 6.07
N GLY A 82 20.97 -0.26 6.10
CA GLY A 82 19.93 -1.19 6.56
C GLY A 82 20.15 -1.65 8.01
N ARG A 83 20.77 -0.83 8.86
CA ARG A 83 21.16 -1.21 10.22
C ARG A 83 20.54 -0.31 11.26
N PHE A 84 20.02 -0.93 12.29
CA PHE A 84 19.52 -0.25 13.48
C PHE A 84 19.67 -1.16 14.71
N THR A 85 19.41 -0.60 15.88
CA THR A 85 19.50 -1.30 17.16
C THR A 85 18.27 -0.99 18.00
N ILE A 86 17.63 -2.03 18.54
CA ILE A 86 16.51 -1.91 19.47
C ILE A 86 16.89 -2.69 20.71
N ALA A 87 16.81 -2.06 21.90
CA ALA A 87 17.14 -2.68 23.18
C ALA A 87 18.52 -3.40 23.19
N GLY A 88 19.53 -2.83 22.52
CA GLY A 88 20.87 -3.42 22.43
C GLY A 88 21.03 -4.53 21.38
N GLN A 89 19.93 -5.06 20.82
CA GLN A 89 19.97 -6.05 19.75
C GLN A 89 20.13 -5.34 18.39
N ARG A 90 21.09 -5.80 17.59
CA ARG A 90 21.33 -5.30 16.23
C ARG A 90 20.47 -6.04 15.22
N TYR A 91 19.89 -5.29 14.28
CA TYR A 91 19.10 -5.82 13.17
C TYR A 91 19.68 -5.36 11.84
N GLN A 92 19.52 -6.21 10.83
CA GLN A 92 19.90 -5.94 9.44
C GLN A 92 18.67 -6.14 8.56
N THR A 93 18.17 -5.06 7.99
CA THR A 93 17.12 -5.08 6.98
C THR A 93 17.72 -5.25 5.58
N GLU A 94 16.88 -5.66 4.65
CA GLU A 94 17.23 -5.74 3.24
C GLU A 94 17.70 -4.36 2.73
N ARG A 95 18.76 -4.35 1.91
CA ARG A 95 19.39 -3.14 1.38
C ARG A 95 18.95 -2.90 -0.06
N ASN A 96 17.65 -2.71 -0.29
CA ASN A 96 17.04 -2.54 -1.61
C ASN A 96 17.42 -1.25 -2.35
N PHE A 97 18.04 -0.27 -1.68
CA PHE A 97 18.45 0.99 -2.31
C PHE A 97 19.96 1.08 -2.44
N LEU A 98 20.44 1.11 -3.70
CA LEU A 98 21.85 1.18 -4.07
C LEU A 98 22.68 0.04 -3.45
N ASP A 99 22.06 -1.12 -3.20
CA ASP A 99 22.64 -2.28 -2.49
C ASP A 99 23.25 -1.93 -1.11
N LYS A 100 22.84 -0.79 -0.55
CA LYS A 100 23.46 -0.21 0.63
C LYS A 100 22.45 0.14 1.71
N HIS A 101 21.35 0.79 1.37
CA HIS A 101 20.38 1.29 2.34
C HIS A 101 19.06 0.54 2.19
N THR A 102 18.31 0.43 3.27
CA THR A 102 16.89 0.09 3.17
C THR A 102 16.14 1.36 2.77
N LEU A 103 15.19 1.23 1.85
CA LEU A 103 14.28 2.28 1.43
C LEU A 103 12.85 1.74 1.49
N HIS A 104 11.94 2.51 2.10
CA HIS A 104 10.49 2.24 2.12
C HIS A 104 10.12 0.83 2.59
N GLY A 105 10.88 0.29 3.54
CA GLY A 105 10.60 -1.01 4.16
C GLY A 105 11.10 -2.22 3.39
N GLY A 106 11.80 -2.04 2.26
CA GLY A 106 12.37 -3.13 1.47
C GLY A 106 11.62 -3.37 0.15
N SER A 107 12.13 -4.30 -0.66
CA SER A 107 11.63 -4.67 -1.98
C SER A 107 10.23 -5.32 -1.96
N GLN A 108 9.86 -5.93 -0.84
CA GLN A 108 8.52 -6.50 -0.58
C GLN A 108 7.87 -5.81 0.63
N GLY A 109 8.11 -4.49 0.76
CA GLY A 109 7.46 -3.65 1.75
C GLY A 109 5.95 -3.51 1.52
N PHE A 110 5.29 -2.73 2.36
CA PHE A 110 3.83 -2.61 2.37
C PHE A 110 3.22 -2.22 1.03
N SER A 111 3.92 -1.40 0.24
CA SER A 111 3.48 -0.87 -1.05
C SER A 111 3.32 -1.94 -2.14
N HIS A 112 4.00 -3.08 -1.99
CA HIS A 112 4.04 -4.14 -2.99
C HIS A 112 3.30 -5.41 -2.55
N ARG A 113 2.60 -5.35 -1.42
CA ARG A 113 1.89 -6.50 -0.84
C ARG A 113 0.37 -6.37 -1.01
N PRO A 114 -0.35 -7.48 -1.15
CA PRO A 114 -1.81 -7.47 -1.08
C PRO A 114 -2.26 -7.18 0.36
N TRP A 115 -3.20 -6.26 0.50
CA TRP A 115 -3.92 -5.96 1.74
C TRP A 115 -5.32 -6.57 1.69
N GLU A 116 -5.78 -7.06 2.83
CA GLU A 116 -7.16 -7.52 2.97
C GLU A 116 -8.09 -6.33 3.18
N VAL A 117 -9.24 -6.29 2.50
CA VAL A 117 -10.29 -5.31 2.80
C VAL A 117 -11.21 -5.85 3.89
N SER A 118 -11.13 -5.23 5.06
CA SER A 118 -11.92 -5.64 6.22
C SER A 118 -13.31 -5.00 6.22
N LEU A 119 -13.41 -3.72 5.84
CA LEU A 119 -14.68 -2.97 5.77
C LEU A 119 -14.69 -2.02 4.57
N HIS A 120 -15.83 -1.92 3.90
CA HIS A 120 -16.07 -0.90 2.87
C HIS A 120 -17.50 -0.37 2.95
N GLY A 121 -17.63 0.94 2.86
CA GLY A 121 -18.87 1.69 2.88
C GLY A 121 -18.87 2.78 1.81
N ARG A 122 -19.90 3.63 1.82
CA ARG A 122 -20.07 4.68 0.81
C ARG A 122 -18.88 5.65 0.77
N ASP A 123 -18.41 6.08 1.93
CA ASP A 123 -17.45 7.15 2.15
C ASP A 123 -16.13 6.66 2.73
N PHE A 124 -15.97 5.35 3.00
CA PHE A 124 -14.76 4.81 3.64
C PHE A 124 -14.41 3.39 3.18
N VAL A 125 -13.13 3.05 3.30
CA VAL A 125 -12.60 1.69 3.18
C VAL A 125 -11.50 1.46 4.21
N THR A 126 -11.54 0.30 4.86
CA THR A 126 -10.54 -0.16 5.81
C THR A 126 -9.83 -1.39 5.27
N LEU A 127 -8.50 -1.32 5.25
CA LEU A 127 -7.61 -2.37 4.79
C LEU A 127 -6.70 -2.83 5.93
N THR A 128 -6.35 -4.11 5.94
CA THR A 128 -5.49 -4.72 6.94
C THR A 128 -4.35 -5.50 6.30
N LEU A 129 -3.19 -5.46 6.93
CA LEU A 129 -2.01 -6.23 6.55
C LEU A 129 -1.40 -6.86 7.80
N HIS A 130 -1.29 -8.19 7.79
CA HIS A 130 -0.44 -8.88 8.74
C HIS A 130 0.99 -8.92 8.19
N ASP A 131 1.92 -8.32 8.91
CA ASP A 131 3.34 -8.39 8.60
C ASP A 131 4.03 -9.31 9.63
N PRO A 132 4.51 -10.49 9.24
CA PRO A 132 5.15 -11.42 10.17
C PRO A 132 6.47 -10.88 10.74
N ASP A 133 6.90 -11.44 11.88
CA ASP A 133 8.26 -11.24 12.40
C ASP A 133 9.31 -11.63 11.35
N GLY A 134 10.39 -10.83 11.26
CA GLY A 134 11.49 -11.05 10.33
C GLY A 134 11.26 -10.56 8.90
N THR A 135 10.06 -10.10 8.55
CA THR A 135 9.76 -9.59 7.20
C THR A 135 10.72 -8.46 6.82
N MET A 136 11.41 -8.59 5.69
CA MET A 136 12.48 -7.68 5.23
C MET A 136 13.61 -7.41 6.25
N GLY A 137 13.74 -8.26 7.28
CA GLY A 137 14.70 -8.13 8.38
C GLY A 137 14.22 -7.28 9.57
N PHE A 138 12.94 -6.87 9.60
CA PHE A 138 12.35 -6.16 10.74
C PHE A 138 11.87 -7.14 11.82
N PRO A 139 12.14 -6.87 13.11
CA PRO A 139 11.65 -7.71 14.20
C PRO A 139 10.19 -7.42 14.58
N GLY A 140 9.56 -8.42 15.21
CA GLY A 140 8.20 -8.41 15.71
C GLY A 140 7.16 -8.62 14.61
N ALA A 141 6.11 -9.38 14.88
CA ALA A 141 4.92 -9.35 14.02
C ALA A 141 4.20 -8.00 14.21
N LEU A 142 3.59 -7.48 13.15
CA LEU A 142 2.85 -6.23 13.16
C LEU A 142 1.55 -6.38 12.36
N ASP A 143 0.43 -6.16 13.05
CA ASP A 143 -0.88 -6.01 12.42
C ASP A 143 -1.13 -4.54 12.11
N VAL A 144 -1.35 -4.23 10.82
CA VAL A 144 -1.55 -2.87 10.34
C VAL A 144 -2.98 -2.70 9.88
N THR A 145 -3.58 -1.57 10.24
CA THR A 145 -4.90 -1.15 9.75
C THR A 145 -4.77 0.23 9.10
N CYS A 146 -5.26 0.36 7.87
CA CYS A 146 -5.35 1.61 7.13
C CYS A 146 -6.82 1.91 6.86
N THR A 147 -7.30 3.13 7.16
CA THR A 147 -8.65 3.55 6.79
C THR A 147 -8.59 4.84 5.98
N TYR A 148 -9.14 4.81 4.78
CA TYR A 148 -9.43 5.99 3.97
C TYR A 148 -10.89 6.40 4.19
N ARG A 149 -11.15 7.71 4.37
CA ARG A 149 -12.50 8.28 4.46
C ARG A 149 -12.56 9.64 3.76
N LEU A 150 -13.71 9.93 3.13
CA LEU A 150 -14.06 11.20 2.47
C LEU A 150 -15.24 11.90 3.16
#